data_AF-A0A928TU88-F1
#
_entry.id   AF-A0A928TU88-F1
#
_cell.length_a   1.000
_cell.length_b   1.000
_cell.length_c   1.000
_cell.angle_alpha   90.00
_cell.angle_beta   90.00
_cell.angle_gamma   90.00
#
_symmetry.space_group_name_H-M   'P 1'
#
loop_
_entity.id
_entity.type
_entity.pdbx_description
1 polymer ?
#
loop_
_entity_poly.entity_id
_entity_poly.type
_entity_poly.pdbx_seq_one_letter_code
_entity_poly.pdbx_strand_id
1 'polypeptide(L)'
;MTNSILHAMAPSPSALPLKWPLPTEETAHAIAALPGAAQRNLQITQTYHELTVALTHLLGSENVTWCAFGTWASKTAGQFIRGDEADRMVRLYVQQADFIERKLSSLQRVLAWFEPSPALKQTLVAQAIDSVPAEISRQIGAGNVKVFAELGPLFARFLADFADCPAYDQARLDAFLARLRPGPAENDGQDLLIQAFTQYAQAMFAPHAQAEAEHILCANLLVGFHEQQRLQPQIVAGMEAPLENEFESNFVRRANEIIRQKAPRGISRLIQLLWRRRLKGVSRHIADDWRKISTRWIMTIALPTETLRLGMDVPPLPNGRPFPSDLTTLQLSELTAVLTTVDRSPDTPHSSAARDWGNLADRMNYIADLFRSRQQEASLYQQPFSDAQVAEIRHGRVPPAPL
;
A
#
# COMPACT_ATOMS: atom_id res chain seq x y z
N MET A 1 -27.69 30.58 44.34
CA MET A 1 -26.63 29.55 44.43
C MET A 1 -27.15 28.32 43.72
N THR A 2 -26.94 28.27 42.42
CA THR A 2 -27.38 27.19 41.53
C THR A 2 -26.16 26.35 41.20
N ASN A 3 -26.08 25.17 41.81
CA ASN A 3 -25.05 24.17 41.51
C ASN A 3 -25.26 23.67 40.07
N SER A 4 -24.40 24.14 39.16
CA SER A 4 -24.25 23.55 37.84
C SER A 4 -23.40 22.29 37.99
N ILE A 5 -24.04 21.12 37.91
CA ILE A 5 -23.35 19.84 37.87
C ILE A 5 -22.68 19.75 36.50
N LEU A 6 -21.35 19.77 36.51
CA LEU A 6 -20.49 19.34 35.42
C LEU A 6 -20.90 17.92 35.01
N HIS A 7 -21.63 17.77 33.90
CA HIS A 7 -21.61 16.52 33.15
C HIS A 7 -20.30 16.49 32.37
N ALA A 8 -19.28 15.93 33.01
CA ALA A 8 -18.20 15.27 32.28
C ALA A 8 -18.86 14.20 31.39
N MET A 9 -18.60 14.26 30.08
CA MET A 9 -19.03 13.23 29.14
C MET A 9 -18.55 11.87 29.65
N ALA A 10 -19.47 10.93 29.83
CA ALA A 10 -19.09 9.53 29.98
C ALA A 10 -18.45 9.09 28.64
N PRO A 11 -17.32 8.36 28.66
CA PRO A 11 -16.77 7.79 27.43
C PRO A 11 -17.86 6.96 26.75
N SER A 12 -17.98 7.11 25.42
CA SER A 12 -18.86 6.25 24.62
C SER A 12 -18.50 4.78 24.95
N PRO A 13 -19.47 3.91 25.30
CA PRO A 13 -19.20 2.55 25.78
C PRO A 13 -18.47 1.63 24.78
N SER A 14 -18.12 2.14 23.59
CA SER A 14 -17.42 1.47 22.49
C SER A 14 -15.97 1.90 22.27
N ALA A 15 -15.39 2.86 23.03
CA ALA A 15 -13.99 3.25 22.81
C ALA A 15 -13.02 2.19 23.37
N LEU A 16 -11.99 1.84 22.60
CA LEU A 16 -10.95 0.89 23.02
C LEU A 16 -9.93 1.57 23.95
N PRO A 17 -9.34 0.84 24.91
CA PRO A 17 -8.42 1.43 25.87
C PRO A 17 -7.11 1.90 25.22
N LEU A 18 -6.75 3.16 25.46
CA LEU A 18 -5.46 3.73 25.07
C LEU A 18 -4.36 3.20 25.99
N LYS A 19 -3.52 2.32 25.46
CA LYS A 19 -2.35 1.79 26.16
C LYS A 19 -1.12 2.69 26.02
N TRP A 20 -1.06 3.44 24.93
CA TRP A 20 0.11 4.20 24.52
C TRP A 20 -0.26 5.68 24.35
N PRO A 21 0.70 6.59 24.54
CA PRO A 21 0.54 8.01 24.23
C PRO A 21 -0.05 8.24 22.84
N LEU A 22 -0.97 9.21 22.76
CA LEU A 22 -1.60 9.60 21.50
C LEU A 22 -0.54 10.13 20.51
N PRO A 23 -0.56 9.65 19.26
CA PRO A 23 0.27 10.22 18.21
C PRO A 23 -0.07 11.69 17.97
N THR A 24 0.95 12.53 17.86
CA THR A 24 0.84 13.93 17.47
C THR A 24 1.45 14.16 16.09
N GLU A 25 1.12 15.27 15.45
CA GLU A 25 1.78 15.70 14.20
C GLU A 25 3.30 15.71 14.31
N GLU A 26 3.82 16.26 15.42
CA GLU A 26 5.25 16.33 15.69
C GLU A 26 5.89 14.94 15.76
N THR A 27 5.28 14.01 16.51
CA THR A 27 5.80 12.65 16.60
C THR A 27 5.76 11.93 15.26
N ALA A 28 4.69 12.11 14.46
CA ALA A 28 4.60 11.52 13.13
C ALA A 28 5.66 12.08 12.17
N HIS A 29 5.90 13.40 12.18
CA HIS A 29 6.99 14.00 11.40
C HIS A 29 8.37 13.51 11.85
N ALA A 30 8.60 13.39 13.15
CA ALA A 30 9.86 12.85 13.69
C ALA A 30 10.12 11.41 13.24
N ILE A 31 9.10 10.55 13.29
CA ILE A 31 9.16 9.17 12.81
C ILE A 31 9.48 9.13 11.31
N ALA A 32 8.78 9.93 10.50
CA ALA A 32 9.01 9.98 9.06
C ALA A 32 10.46 10.39 8.69
N ALA A 33 11.08 11.24 9.52
CA ALA A 33 12.44 11.74 9.34
C ALA A 33 13.56 10.76 9.83
N LEU A 34 13.21 9.66 10.50
CA LEU A 34 14.21 8.69 10.97
C LEU A 34 15.02 8.12 9.79
N PRO A 35 16.35 7.97 9.88
CA PRO A 35 17.15 7.46 8.75
C PRO A 35 16.99 5.94 8.54
N GLY A 36 16.95 5.16 9.61
CA GLY A 36 16.91 3.69 9.55
C GLY A 36 15.57 3.15 9.05
N ALA A 37 15.54 2.53 7.87
CA ALA A 37 14.30 2.09 7.22
C ALA A 37 13.51 1.06 8.05
N ALA A 38 14.18 0.07 8.64
CA ALA A 38 13.54 -0.94 9.48
C ALA A 38 12.96 -0.33 10.77
N GLN A 39 13.75 0.45 11.50
CA GLN A 39 13.30 1.15 12.71
C GLN A 39 12.12 2.09 12.41
N ARG A 40 12.24 2.87 11.32
CA ARG A 40 11.19 3.77 10.86
C ARG A 40 9.90 3.02 10.55
N ASN A 41 9.95 1.93 9.77
CA ASN A 41 8.77 1.14 9.45
C ASN A 41 8.10 0.54 10.71
N LEU A 42 8.87 0.07 11.69
CA LEU A 42 8.32 -0.43 12.95
C LEU A 42 7.56 0.66 13.71
N GLN A 43 8.14 1.87 13.80
CA GLN A 43 7.47 3.01 14.42
C GLN A 43 6.24 3.46 13.62
N ILE A 44 6.31 3.53 12.29
CA ILE A 44 5.16 3.81 11.41
C ILE A 44 4.01 2.81 11.67
N THR A 45 4.34 1.52 11.67
CA THR A 45 3.37 0.44 11.87
C THR A 45 2.70 0.54 13.24
N GLN A 46 3.49 0.77 14.29
CA GLN A 46 2.96 0.95 15.64
C GLN A 46 2.12 2.23 15.76
N THR A 47 2.54 3.34 15.16
CA THR A 47 1.80 4.60 15.19
C THR A 47 0.47 4.49 14.45
N TYR A 48 0.39 3.76 13.33
CA TYR A 48 -0.90 3.49 12.70
C TYR A 48 -1.84 2.73 13.63
N HIS A 49 -1.35 1.73 14.37
CA HIS A 49 -2.16 1.01 15.34
C HIS A 49 -2.63 1.94 16.48
N GLU A 50 -1.75 2.80 16.99
CA GLU A 50 -2.10 3.80 18.01
C GLU A 50 -3.17 4.78 17.49
N LEU A 51 -3.08 5.23 16.24
CA LEU A 51 -4.11 6.02 15.58
C LEU A 51 -5.43 5.25 15.42
N THR A 52 -5.38 3.97 15.04
CA THR A 52 -6.56 3.10 14.93
C THR A 52 -7.32 3.02 16.24
N VAL A 53 -6.63 2.76 17.35
CA VAL A 53 -7.25 2.68 18.68
C VAL A 53 -7.76 4.06 19.11
N ALA A 54 -6.99 5.12 18.89
CA ALA A 54 -7.38 6.49 19.24
C ALA A 54 -8.64 6.96 18.51
N LEU A 55 -8.80 6.61 17.23
CA LEU A 55 -9.98 6.98 16.44
C LEU A 55 -11.27 6.38 16.98
N THR A 56 -11.22 5.30 17.77
CA THR A 56 -12.42 4.75 18.41
C THR A 56 -13.06 5.69 19.43
N HIS A 57 -12.31 6.68 19.95
CA HIS A 57 -12.87 7.72 20.81
C HIS A 57 -13.74 8.74 20.05
N LEU A 58 -13.54 8.86 18.73
CA LEU A 58 -14.33 9.74 17.86
C LEU A 58 -15.43 8.99 17.10
N LEU A 59 -15.13 7.75 16.68
CA LEU A 59 -15.94 7.01 15.71
C LEU A 59 -16.49 5.68 16.25
N GLY A 60 -16.21 5.33 17.52
CA GLY A 60 -16.53 4.02 18.07
C GLY A 60 -15.63 2.90 17.55
N SER A 61 -15.82 1.67 18.04
CA SER A 61 -14.99 0.51 17.68
C SER A 61 -15.62 -0.44 16.66
N GLU A 62 -16.87 -0.21 16.23
CA GLU A 62 -17.55 -1.16 15.34
C GLU A 62 -16.94 -1.16 13.94
N ASN A 63 -16.61 0.02 13.42
CA ASN A 63 -16.07 0.22 12.08
C ASN A 63 -14.61 0.67 12.14
N VAL A 64 -13.69 -0.10 11.55
CA VAL A 64 -12.29 0.32 11.47
C VAL A 64 -12.09 1.45 10.47
N THR A 65 -11.18 2.37 10.81
CA THR A 65 -10.71 3.41 9.90
C THR A 65 -9.56 2.92 9.02
N TRP A 66 -9.18 3.74 8.04
CA TRP A 66 -8.08 3.46 7.12
C TRP A 66 -6.77 3.13 7.86
N CYS A 67 -6.54 3.72 9.05
CA CYS A 67 -5.35 3.44 9.86
C CYS A 67 -5.21 1.95 10.23
N ALA A 68 -6.32 1.22 10.39
CA ALA A 68 -6.27 -0.21 10.67
C ALA A 68 -5.68 -0.98 9.49
N PHE A 69 -6.15 -0.70 8.28
CA PHE A 69 -5.58 -1.28 7.06
C PHE A 69 -4.13 -0.83 6.86
N GLY A 70 -3.83 0.45 7.10
CA GLY A 70 -2.48 1.01 7.06
C GLY A 70 -1.51 0.31 8.02
N THR A 71 -1.97 -0.09 9.21
CA THR A 71 -1.18 -0.89 10.18
C THR A 71 -0.72 -2.20 9.55
N TRP A 72 -1.66 -2.99 9.03
CA TRP A 72 -1.37 -4.33 8.52
C TRP A 72 -0.65 -4.31 7.17
N ALA A 73 -0.95 -3.34 6.31
CA ALA A 73 -0.18 -3.08 5.09
C ALA A 73 1.26 -2.66 5.42
N SER A 74 1.46 -1.78 6.41
CA SER A 74 2.80 -1.36 6.86
C SER A 74 3.58 -2.50 7.51
N LYS A 75 2.91 -3.37 8.28
CA LYS A 75 3.51 -4.57 8.86
C LYS A 75 3.98 -5.54 7.78
N THR A 76 3.13 -5.80 6.77
CA THR A 76 3.48 -6.61 5.60
C THR A 76 4.66 -5.99 4.84
N ALA A 77 4.64 -4.68 4.60
CA ALA A 77 5.74 -3.96 3.98
C ALA A 77 7.06 -4.11 4.76
N GLY A 78 6.98 -4.15 6.09
CA GLY A 78 8.12 -4.33 6.99
C GLY A 78 8.91 -5.61 6.73
N GLN A 79 8.25 -6.70 6.33
CA GLN A 79 8.90 -7.97 6.01
C GLN A 79 9.85 -7.82 4.81
N PHE A 80 9.46 -7.03 3.81
CA PHE A 80 10.31 -6.72 2.66
C PHE A 80 11.41 -5.72 3.02
N ILE A 81 11.10 -4.70 3.83
CA ILE A 81 12.06 -3.67 4.24
C ILE A 81 13.23 -4.28 5.02
N ARG A 82 12.94 -5.24 5.91
CA ARG A 82 13.94 -5.94 6.72
C ARG A 82 14.66 -7.07 5.98
N GLY A 83 14.16 -7.46 4.80
CA GLY A 83 14.72 -8.56 4.02
C GLY A 83 14.25 -9.95 4.45
N ASP A 84 13.23 -10.04 5.32
CA ASP A 84 12.67 -11.30 5.83
C ASP A 84 12.18 -12.22 4.69
N GLU A 85 11.74 -11.61 3.57
CA GLU A 85 11.23 -12.31 2.38
C GLU A 85 12.28 -12.51 1.27
N ALA A 86 13.55 -12.13 1.48
CA ALA A 86 14.59 -12.14 0.44
C ALA A 86 14.74 -13.50 -0.25
N ASP A 87 14.90 -14.57 0.53
CA ASP A 87 15.06 -15.93 0.01
C ASP A 87 13.84 -16.39 -0.81
N ARG A 88 12.64 -16.02 -0.35
CA ARG A 88 11.40 -16.35 -1.07
C ARG A 88 11.33 -15.59 -2.39
N MET A 89 11.66 -14.29 -2.39
CA MET A 89 11.71 -13.46 -3.61
C MET A 89 12.70 -14.02 -4.63
N VAL A 90 13.91 -14.39 -4.19
CA VAL A 90 14.93 -14.99 -5.06
C VAL A 90 14.44 -16.31 -5.67
N ARG A 91 13.87 -17.21 -4.86
CA ARG A 91 13.31 -18.48 -5.37
C ARG A 91 12.23 -18.25 -6.42
N LEU A 92 11.30 -17.34 -6.15
CA LEU A 92 10.22 -16.98 -7.05
C LEU A 92 10.74 -16.35 -8.35
N TYR A 93 11.78 -15.53 -8.26
CA TYR A 93 12.43 -14.94 -9.43
C TYR A 93 13.13 -15.99 -10.28
N VAL A 94 13.92 -16.90 -9.68
CA VAL A 94 14.62 -17.96 -10.41
C VAL A 94 13.66 -18.89 -11.14
N GLN A 95 12.58 -19.33 -10.48
CA GLN A 95 11.54 -20.17 -11.12
C GLN A 95 10.88 -19.49 -12.32
N GLN A 96 10.91 -18.15 -12.37
CA GLN A 96 10.29 -17.36 -13.43
C GLN A 96 11.30 -16.82 -14.45
N ALA A 97 12.60 -16.82 -14.16
CA ALA A 97 13.64 -16.58 -15.15
C ALA A 97 13.53 -17.59 -16.31
N ASP A 98 13.06 -18.81 -16.04
CA ASP A 98 12.70 -19.81 -17.07
C ASP A 98 11.59 -19.33 -18.02
N PHE A 99 10.64 -18.51 -17.55
CA PHE A 99 9.61 -17.89 -18.39
C PHE A 99 10.22 -16.84 -19.32
N ILE A 100 11.09 -16.00 -18.79
CA ILE A 100 11.84 -14.99 -19.56
C ILE A 100 12.70 -15.68 -20.62
N GLU A 101 13.35 -16.79 -20.27
CA GLU A 101 14.13 -17.61 -21.19
C GLU A 101 13.29 -18.12 -22.37
N ARG A 102 12.11 -18.71 -22.11
CA ARG A 102 11.22 -19.20 -23.18
C ARG A 102 10.75 -18.08 -24.12
N LYS A 103 10.50 -16.87 -23.60
CA LYS A 103 10.17 -15.71 -24.44
C LYS A 103 11.37 -15.24 -25.26
N LEU A 104 12.55 -15.14 -24.67
CA LEU A 104 13.78 -14.75 -25.37
C LEU A 104 14.21 -15.79 -26.40
N SER A 105 14.00 -17.09 -26.14
CA SER A 105 14.31 -18.16 -27.10
C SER A 105 13.39 -18.10 -28.32
N SER A 106 12.11 -17.73 -28.16
CA SER A 106 11.21 -17.48 -29.30
C SER A 106 11.63 -16.29 -30.17
N LEU A 107 12.42 -15.36 -29.60
CA LEU A 107 13.06 -14.23 -30.28
C LEU A 107 14.44 -14.57 -30.87
N GLN A 108 14.91 -15.83 -30.80
CA GLN A 108 16.21 -16.28 -31.33
C GLN A 108 16.44 -15.93 -32.81
N ARG A 109 15.38 -15.86 -33.63
CA ARG A 109 15.49 -15.41 -35.03
C ARG A 109 16.06 -14.00 -35.19
N VAL A 110 15.98 -13.17 -34.14
CA VAL A 110 16.48 -11.79 -34.08
C VAL A 110 17.83 -11.73 -33.37
N LEU A 111 18.09 -12.66 -32.44
CA LEU A 111 19.29 -12.74 -31.60
C LEU A 111 20.43 -13.57 -32.22
N ALA A 112 20.24 -14.19 -33.39
CA ALA A 112 21.21 -15.07 -34.03
C ALA A 112 22.60 -14.43 -34.32
N TRP A 113 22.71 -13.09 -34.31
CA TRP A 113 24.00 -12.37 -34.40
C TRP A 113 24.79 -12.30 -33.08
N PHE A 114 24.12 -12.57 -31.96
CA PHE A 114 24.64 -12.49 -30.60
C PHE A 114 24.42 -13.85 -29.96
N GLU A 115 25.40 -14.76 -30.08
CA GLU A 115 25.32 -16.07 -29.43
C GLU A 115 24.88 -15.90 -27.96
N PRO A 116 23.74 -16.46 -27.55
CA PRO A 116 23.35 -16.48 -26.15
C PRO A 116 24.28 -17.46 -25.43
N SER A 117 25.42 -16.97 -24.93
CA SER A 117 26.34 -17.79 -24.16
C SER A 117 25.69 -18.20 -22.81
N PRO A 118 25.87 -19.43 -22.31
CA PRO A 118 25.45 -19.85 -20.97
C PRO A 118 25.91 -18.91 -19.83
N ALA A 119 27.01 -18.18 -20.04
CA ALA A 119 27.54 -17.19 -19.08
C ALA A 119 26.62 -15.98 -18.85
N LEU A 120 25.82 -15.58 -19.84
CA LEU A 120 24.83 -14.50 -19.70
C LEU A 120 23.71 -14.90 -18.72
N LYS A 121 23.29 -16.17 -18.74
CA LYS A 121 22.31 -16.71 -17.80
C LYS A 121 22.82 -16.71 -16.36
N GLN A 122 24.03 -17.22 -16.15
CA GLN A 122 24.64 -17.23 -14.82
C GLN A 122 24.85 -15.83 -14.27
N THR A 123 25.22 -14.86 -15.11
CA THR A 123 25.41 -13.47 -14.69
C THR A 123 24.08 -12.79 -14.35
N LEU A 124 23.03 -12.98 -15.16
CA LEU A 124 21.69 -12.43 -14.89
C LEU A 124 21.07 -13.03 -13.63
N VAL A 125 21.20 -14.35 -13.44
CA VAL A 125 20.70 -15.03 -12.24
C VAL A 125 21.51 -14.61 -11.00
N ALA A 126 22.85 -14.57 -11.08
CA ALA A 126 23.69 -14.19 -9.96
C ALA A 126 23.49 -12.73 -9.51
N GLN A 127 23.32 -11.80 -10.44
CA GLN A 127 23.11 -10.39 -10.09
C GLN A 127 21.70 -10.12 -9.58
N ALA A 128 20.69 -10.80 -10.12
CA ALA A 128 19.31 -10.69 -9.65
C ALA A 128 19.10 -11.21 -8.22
N ILE A 129 20.00 -12.05 -7.69
CA ILE A 129 19.93 -12.54 -6.32
C ILE A 129 20.15 -11.40 -5.31
N ASP A 130 21.07 -10.47 -5.59
CA ASP A 130 21.45 -9.42 -4.64
C ASP A 130 20.73 -8.09 -4.89
N SER A 131 20.49 -7.73 -6.15
CA SER A 131 19.97 -6.42 -6.52
C SER A 131 18.45 -6.30 -6.37
N VAL A 132 17.72 -7.38 -6.62
CA VAL A 132 16.26 -7.39 -6.67
C VAL A 132 15.64 -7.21 -5.28
N PRO A 133 16.04 -7.99 -4.24
CA PRO A 133 15.54 -7.76 -2.90
C PRO A 133 15.85 -6.35 -2.39
N ALA A 134 17.04 -5.83 -2.70
CA ALA A 134 17.47 -4.50 -2.29
C ALA A 134 16.63 -3.38 -2.93
N GLU A 135 16.37 -3.46 -4.23
CA GLU A 135 15.55 -2.46 -4.93
C GLU A 135 14.08 -2.53 -4.52
N ILE A 136 13.51 -3.74 -4.37
CA ILE A 136 12.15 -3.92 -3.86
C ILE A 136 12.03 -3.34 -2.45
N SER A 137 12.97 -3.66 -1.55
CA SER A 137 13.03 -3.12 -0.19
C SER A 137 13.10 -1.59 -0.20
N ARG A 138 13.94 -1.01 -1.08
CA ARG A 138 14.07 0.44 -1.25
C ARG A 138 12.77 1.10 -1.70
N GLN A 139 12.10 0.55 -2.71
CA GLN A 139 10.85 1.12 -3.25
C GLN A 139 9.69 1.00 -2.26
N ILE A 140 9.55 -0.15 -1.60
CA ILE A 140 8.55 -0.36 -0.55
C ILE A 140 8.82 0.56 0.64
N GLY A 141 10.07 0.66 1.09
CA GLY A 141 10.46 1.55 2.19
C GLY A 141 10.23 3.03 1.88
N ALA A 142 10.48 3.45 0.63
CA ALA A 142 10.20 4.81 0.15
C ALA A 142 8.69 5.08 0.07
N GLY A 143 7.90 4.11 -0.40
CA GLY A 143 6.44 4.21 -0.45
C GLY A 143 5.82 4.30 0.94
N ASN A 144 6.23 3.44 1.87
CA ASN A 144 5.71 3.39 3.24
C ASN A 144 5.92 4.71 3.98
N VAL A 145 7.13 5.30 3.91
CA VAL A 145 7.38 6.61 4.53
C VAL A 145 6.65 7.75 3.82
N LYS A 146 6.52 7.71 2.49
CA LYS A 146 5.81 8.75 1.72
C LYS A 146 4.35 8.85 2.15
N VAL A 147 3.68 7.71 2.28
CA VAL A 147 2.28 7.64 2.73
C VAL A 147 2.15 8.12 4.18
N PHE A 148 3.00 7.61 5.07
CA PHE A 148 2.94 7.97 6.49
C PHE A 148 3.22 9.45 6.74
N ALA A 149 4.19 10.04 6.03
CA ALA A 149 4.52 11.45 6.16
C ALA A 149 3.37 12.39 5.79
N GLU A 150 2.44 11.95 4.95
CA GLU A 150 1.23 12.71 4.58
C GLU A 150 0.04 12.37 5.50
N LEU A 151 -0.26 11.08 5.70
CA LEU A 151 -1.49 10.66 6.38
C LEU A 151 -1.36 10.60 7.89
N GLY A 152 -0.20 10.19 8.43
CA GLY A 152 0.03 10.07 9.88
C GLY A 152 -0.23 11.38 10.63
N PRO A 153 0.42 12.49 10.26
CA PRO A 153 0.15 13.80 10.86
C PRO A 153 -1.29 14.26 10.65
N LEU A 154 -1.90 13.95 9.49
CA LEU A 154 -3.27 14.37 9.20
C LEU A 154 -4.30 13.70 10.13
N PHE A 155 -4.17 12.39 10.36
CA PHE A 155 -5.02 11.67 11.32
C PHE A 155 -4.75 12.13 12.77
N ALA A 156 -3.49 12.34 13.14
CA ALA A 156 -3.13 12.87 14.46
C ALA A 156 -3.75 14.26 14.72
N ARG A 157 -3.73 15.14 13.71
CA ARG A 157 -4.40 16.44 13.76
C ARG A 157 -5.91 16.30 13.89
N PHE A 158 -6.52 15.40 13.12
CA PHE A 158 -7.97 15.17 13.19
C PHE A 158 -8.40 14.73 14.59
N LEU A 159 -7.64 13.80 15.20
CA LEU A 159 -7.85 13.40 16.60
C LEU A 159 -7.80 14.59 17.56
N ALA A 160 -6.77 15.45 17.42
CA ALA A 160 -6.61 16.61 18.30
C ALA A 160 -7.72 17.66 18.12
N ASP A 161 -8.07 17.97 16.87
CA ASP A 161 -9.06 19.00 16.54
C ASP A 161 -10.49 18.58 16.94
N PHE A 162 -10.78 17.28 17.02
CA PHE A 162 -12.14 16.76 17.24
C PHE A 162 -12.36 16.00 18.57
N ALA A 163 -11.34 15.87 19.43
CA ALA A 163 -11.39 15.13 20.71
C ALA A 163 -12.57 15.50 21.63
N ASP A 164 -12.97 16.78 21.64
CA ASP A 164 -14.02 17.33 22.51
C ASP A 164 -15.13 17.99 21.69
N CYS A 165 -15.61 17.32 20.64
CA CYS A 165 -16.64 17.85 19.74
C CYS A 165 -18.01 17.21 20.05
N PRO A 166 -18.86 17.81 20.92
CA PRO A 166 -20.12 17.20 21.35
C PRO A 166 -21.23 17.23 20.29
N ALA A 167 -21.06 18.02 19.22
CA ALA A 167 -22.00 18.14 18.12
C ALA A 167 -21.25 18.53 16.84
N TYR A 168 -21.87 18.27 15.69
CA TYR A 168 -21.29 18.63 14.39
C TYR A 168 -21.01 20.14 14.30
N ASP A 169 -19.77 20.49 13.97
CA ASP A 169 -19.27 21.86 13.89
C ASP A 169 -18.65 22.11 12.51
N GLN A 170 -19.42 22.76 11.63
CA GLN A 170 -18.99 23.06 10.27
C GLN A 170 -17.78 24.00 10.25
N ALA A 171 -17.72 25.00 11.15
CA ALA A 171 -16.63 25.97 11.14
C ALA A 171 -15.30 25.32 11.56
N ARG A 172 -15.35 24.38 12.51
CA ARG A 172 -14.20 23.55 12.89
C ARG A 172 -13.76 22.64 11.74
N LEU A 173 -14.71 22.00 11.05
CA LEU A 173 -14.40 21.20 9.87
C LEU A 173 -13.75 22.05 8.76
N ASP A 174 -14.31 23.21 8.44
CA ASP A 174 -13.74 24.12 7.45
C ASP A 174 -12.32 24.57 7.82
N ALA A 175 -12.08 24.87 9.11
CA ALA A 175 -10.75 25.21 9.62
C ALA A 175 -9.76 24.04 9.52
N PHE A 176 -10.21 22.81 9.74
CA PHE A 176 -9.41 21.61 9.55
C PHE A 176 -9.05 21.41 8.07
N LEU A 177 -10.05 21.48 7.18
CA LEU A 177 -9.90 21.24 5.75
C LEU A 177 -9.11 22.34 5.02
N ALA A 178 -9.18 23.59 5.49
CA ALA A 178 -8.44 24.71 4.91
C ALA A 178 -6.90 24.54 4.93
N ARG A 179 -6.39 23.58 5.72
CA ARG A 179 -4.96 23.23 5.78
C ARG A 179 -4.53 22.25 4.70
N LEU A 180 -5.48 21.62 4.01
CA LEU A 180 -5.21 20.72 2.89
C LEU A 180 -5.06 21.50 1.59
N ARG A 181 -4.24 20.99 0.68
CA ARG A 181 -3.99 21.61 -0.63
C ARG A 181 -5.10 21.22 -1.60
N PRO A 182 -5.90 22.16 -2.14
CA PRO A 182 -6.88 21.84 -3.17
C PRO A 182 -6.20 21.29 -4.44
N GLY A 183 -6.92 20.45 -5.18
CA GLY A 183 -6.51 19.84 -6.44
C GLY A 183 -6.37 18.31 -6.40
N PRO A 184 -6.17 17.68 -7.56
CA PRO A 184 -6.05 16.23 -7.67
C PRO A 184 -4.71 15.71 -7.11
N ALA A 185 -4.72 14.48 -6.59
CA ALA A 185 -3.53 13.84 -5.99
C ALA A 185 -2.35 13.70 -6.96
N GLU A 186 -2.64 13.51 -8.25
CA GLU A 186 -1.65 13.40 -9.33
C GLU A 186 -0.81 14.68 -9.49
N ASN A 187 -1.35 15.83 -9.10
CA ASN A 187 -0.70 17.15 -9.16
C ASN A 187 -0.45 17.72 -7.75
N ASP A 188 -0.11 16.85 -6.80
CA ASP A 188 0.20 17.21 -5.41
C ASP A 188 -0.95 17.82 -4.56
N GLY A 189 -2.17 17.85 -5.08
CA GLY A 189 -3.38 18.23 -4.35
C GLY A 189 -3.94 17.11 -3.45
N GLN A 190 -5.01 17.42 -2.73
CA GLN A 190 -5.57 16.62 -1.64
C GLN A 190 -7.12 16.62 -1.66
N ASP A 191 -7.75 16.83 -2.81
CA ASP A 191 -9.22 16.86 -2.94
C ASP A 191 -9.89 15.59 -2.40
N LEU A 192 -9.29 14.42 -2.64
CA LEU A 192 -9.77 13.14 -2.11
C LEU A 192 -9.68 13.09 -0.58
N LEU A 193 -8.62 13.64 0.03
CA LEU A 193 -8.50 13.73 1.48
C LEU A 193 -9.49 14.75 2.06
N ILE A 194 -9.74 15.87 1.37
CA ILE A 194 -10.75 16.85 1.78
C ILE A 194 -12.12 16.16 1.87
N GLN A 195 -12.48 15.38 0.84
CA GLN A 195 -13.70 14.58 0.84
C GLN A 195 -13.68 13.52 1.94
N ALA A 196 -12.58 12.78 2.10
CA ALA A 196 -12.48 11.72 3.09
C ALA A 196 -12.69 12.22 4.53
N PHE A 197 -12.05 13.31 4.91
CA PHE A 197 -12.17 13.86 6.26
C PHE A 197 -13.51 14.57 6.50
N THR A 198 -14.18 15.03 5.44
CA THR A 198 -15.60 15.41 5.50
C THR A 198 -16.46 14.20 5.88
N GLN A 199 -16.22 13.05 5.24
CA GLN A 199 -16.96 11.82 5.53
C GLN A 199 -16.70 11.30 6.95
N TYR A 200 -15.44 11.32 7.44
CA TYR A 200 -15.16 10.99 8.84
C TYR A 200 -15.88 11.93 9.83
N ALA A 201 -15.91 13.24 9.55
CA ALA A 201 -16.63 14.19 10.40
C ALA A 201 -18.14 13.95 10.40
N GLN A 202 -18.74 13.52 9.28
CA GLN A 202 -20.14 13.11 9.24
C GLN A 202 -20.40 11.80 9.99
N ALA A 203 -19.49 10.83 9.90
CA ALA A 203 -19.60 9.56 10.63
C ALA A 203 -19.71 9.76 12.16
N MET A 204 -18.97 10.71 12.72
CA MET A 204 -19.00 11.02 14.17
C MET A 204 -20.42 11.33 14.70
N PHE A 205 -21.32 11.81 13.84
CA PHE A 205 -22.67 12.24 14.22
C PHE A 205 -23.75 11.54 13.38
N ALA A 206 -23.41 10.38 12.79
CA ALA A 206 -24.34 9.64 11.97
C ALA A 206 -25.57 9.16 12.77
N PRO A 207 -26.78 9.20 12.18
CA PRO A 207 -28.03 8.94 12.92
C PRO A 207 -28.25 7.46 13.28
N HIS A 208 -27.57 6.53 12.60
CA HIS A 208 -27.67 5.09 12.82
C HIS A 208 -26.41 4.36 12.34
N ALA A 209 -26.21 3.12 12.82
CA ALA A 209 -25.02 2.31 12.56
C ALA A 209 -24.70 2.13 11.06
N GLN A 210 -25.71 1.92 10.22
CA GLN A 210 -25.50 1.84 8.77
C GLN A 210 -24.95 3.13 8.16
N ALA A 211 -25.47 4.31 8.55
CA ALA A 211 -24.96 5.58 8.02
C ALA A 211 -23.52 5.83 8.48
N GLU A 212 -23.21 5.50 9.74
CA GLU A 212 -21.85 5.56 10.28
C GLU A 212 -20.91 4.66 9.46
N ALA A 213 -21.30 3.39 9.25
CA ALA A 213 -20.52 2.43 8.49
C ALA A 213 -20.28 2.90 7.04
N GLU A 214 -21.30 3.44 6.37
CA GLU A 214 -21.17 3.92 5.00
C GLU A 214 -20.29 5.18 4.88
N HIS A 215 -20.38 6.12 5.83
CA HIS A 215 -19.49 7.28 5.87
C HIS A 215 -18.03 6.87 6.13
N ILE A 216 -17.78 5.95 7.08
CA ILE A 216 -16.43 5.44 7.36
C ILE A 216 -15.88 4.68 6.15
N LEU A 217 -16.69 3.87 5.47
CA LEU A 217 -16.28 3.18 4.24
C LEU A 217 -15.92 4.17 3.14
N CYS A 218 -16.76 5.18 2.93
CA CYS A 218 -16.52 6.24 1.95
C CYS A 218 -15.20 6.95 2.23
N ALA A 219 -14.96 7.33 3.50
CA ALA A 219 -13.71 7.93 3.93
C ALA A 219 -12.50 7.01 3.70
N ASN A 220 -12.60 5.73 4.07
CA ASN A 220 -11.56 4.73 3.87
C ASN A 220 -11.18 4.58 2.40
N LEU A 221 -12.17 4.48 1.51
CA LEU A 221 -11.96 4.36 0.07
C LEU A 221 -11.32 5.61 -0.52
N LEU A 222 -11.73 6.80 -0.09
CA LEU A 222 -11.15 8.07 -0.56
C LEU A 222 -9.70 8.24 -0.10
N VAL A 223 -9.38 7.94 1.17
CA VAL A 223 -7.99 7.93 1.67
C VAL A 223 -7.16 6.90 0.90
N GLY A 224 -7.68 5.67 0.75
CA GLY A 224 -7.02 4.61 -0.01
C GLY A 224 -6.78 5.02 -1.46
N PHE A 225 -7.75 5.63 -2.13
CA PHE A 225 -7.60 6.04 -3.52
C PHE A 225 -6.52 7.12 -3.68
N HIS A 226 -6.51 8.13 -2.80
CA HIS A 226 -5.46 9.15 -2.75
C HIS A 226 -4.08 8.52 -2.56
N GLU A 227 -3.95 7.65 -1.55
CA GLU A 227 -2.73 6.93 -1.23
C GLU A 227 -2.23 6.09 -2.42
N GLN A 228 -3.12 5.34 -3.07
CA GLN A 228 -2.78 4.48 -4.19
C GLN A 228 -2.38 5.27 -5.44
N GLN A 229 -2.94 6.46 -5.67
CA GLN A 229 -2.46 7.39 -6.71
C GLN A 229 -1.05 7.89 -6.38
N ARG A 230 -0.81 8.30 -5.12
CA ARG A 230 0.50 8.79 -4.66
C ARG A 230 1.59 7.73 -4.75
N LEU A 231 1.26 6.46 -4.49
CA LEU A 231 2.18 5.33 -4.51
C LEU A 231 2.48 4.78 -5.91
N GLN A 232 1.75 5.20 -6.93
CA GLN A 232 1.86 4.63 -8.28
C GLN A 232 3.32 4.54 -8.80
N PRO A 233 4.20 5.55 -8.63
CA PRO A 233 5.58 5.45 -9.07
C PRO A 233 6.38 4.39 -8.31
N GLN A 234 6.23 4.30 -6.98
CA GLN A 234 6.92 3.33 -6.13
C GLN A 234 6.45 1.89 -6.39
N ILE A 235 5.14 1.70 -6.59
CA ILE A 235 4.56 0.38 -6.89
C ILE A 235 5.10 -0.13 -8.23
N VAL A 236 5.00 0.68 -9.30
CA VAL A 236 5.50 0.31 -10.62
C VAL A 236 7.00 0.05 -10.57
N ALA A 237 7.78 0.96 -9.97
CA ALA A 237 9.22 0.78 -9.88
C ALA A 237 9.62 -0.45 -9.06
N GLY A 238 8.94 -0.77 -7.96
CA GLY A 238 9.20 -1.97 -7.16
C GLY A 238 8.86 -3.27 -7.91
N MET A 239 7.81 -3.27 -8.71
CA MET A 239 7.44 -4.45 -9.51
C MET A 239 8.33 -4.62 -10.75
N GLU A 240 8.81 -3.53 -11.35
CA GLU A 240 9.66 -3.53 -12.55
C GLU A 240 11.17 -3.56 -12.23
N ALA A 241 11.53 -3.30 -10.97
CA ALA A 241 12.88 -3.38 -10.40
C ALA A 241 13.72 -4.57 -10.92
N PRO A 242 13.18 -5.80 -11.01
CA PRO A 242 13.98 -6.95 -11.38
C PRO A 242 14.39 -6.99 -12.87
N LEU A 243 13.85 -6.10 -13.70
CA LEU A 243 13.86 -6.25 -15.16
C LEU A 243 14.36 -5.02 -15.90
N GLU A 244 14.02 -3.80 -15.51
CA GLU A 244 14.43 -2.64 -16.34
C GLU A 244 15.90 -2.24 -16.13
N ASN A 245 16.40 -2.21 -14.89
CA ASN A 245 17.76 -1.71 -14.64
C ASN A 245 18.85 -2.79 -14.79
N GLU A 246 18.56 -4.00 -14.35
CA GLU A 246 19.53 -5.11 -14.31
C GLU A 246 19.65 -5.82 -15.68
N PHE A 247 18.52 -6.16 -16.28
CA PHE A 247 18.50 -6.86 -17.56
C PHE A 247 18.93 -5.94 -18.71
N GLU A 248 18.41 -4.71 -18.78
CA GLU A 248 18.80 -3.77 -19.85
C GLU A 248 20.28 -3.41 -19.76
N SER A 249 20.80 -3.00 -18.60
CA SER A 249 22.19 -2.51 -18.48
C SER A 249 23.22 -3.60 -18.80
N ASN A 250 23.04 -4.82 -18.30
CA ASN A 250 23.98 -5.92 -18.50
C ASN A 250 23.88 -6.51 -19.91
N PHE A 251 22.67 -6.69 -20.43
CA PHE A 251 22.46 -7.23 -21.76
C PHE A 251 22.88 -6.21 -22.85
N VAL A 252 22.57 -4.93 -22.67
CA VAL A 252 23.04 -3.83 -23.55
C VAL A 252 24.56 -3.71 -23.47
N ARG A 253 25.19 -3.78 -22.30
CA ARG A 253 26.66 -3.76 -22.16
C ARG A 253 27.29 -4.88 -22.96
N ARG A 254 26.82 -6.12 -22.78
CA ARG A 254 27.36 -7.29 -23.47
C ARG A 254 27.12 -7.25 -24.98
N ALA A 255 25.93 -6.85 -25.42
CA ALA A 255 25.64 -6.67 -26.84
C ALA A 255 26.50 -5.57 -27.47
N ASN A 256 26.72 -4.45 -26.75
CA ASN A 256 27.58 -3.37 -27.22
C ASN A 256 29.04 -3.82 -27.35
N GLU A 257 29.54 -4.67 -26.45
CA GLU A 257 30.87 -5.29 -26.58
C GLU A 257 30.98 -6.13 -27.85
N ILE A 258 29.99 -6.99 -28.11
CA ILE A 258 29.98 -7.85 -29.30
C ILE A 258 29.85 -7.00 -30.57
N ILE A 259 29.00 -5.97 -30.60
CA ILE A 259 28.89 -5.04 -31.73
C ILE A 259 30.22 -4.34 -31.98
N ARG A 260 30.91 -3.88 -30.93
CA ARG A 260 32.23 -3.23 -31.07
C ARG A 260 33.29 -4.18 -31.61
N GLN A 261 33.23 -5.47 -31.24
CA GLN A 261 34.19 -6.47 -31.68
C GLN A 261 33.92 -6.98 -33.11
N LYS A 262 32.65 -7.14 -33.49
CA LYS A 262 32.26 -7.82 -34.75
C LYS A 262 31.74 -6.89 -35.85
N ALA A 263 31.25 -5.68 -35.54
CA ALA A 263 30.64 -4.80 -36.55
C ALA A 263 31.64 -3.83 -37.19
N PRO A 264 31.47 -3.48 -38.49
CA PRO A 264 32.26 -2.44 -39.14
C PRO A 264 32.15 -1.09 -38.41
N ARG A 265 33.28 -0.40 -38.23
CA ARG A 265 33.41 0.83 -37.41
C ARG A 265 32.36 1.90 -37.76
N GLY A 266 32.02 2.06 -39.05
CA GLY A 266 31.07 3.07 -39.52
C GLY A 266 29.59 2.83 -39.20
N ILE A 267 29.18 1.58 -38.94
CA ILE A 267 27.75 1.20 -38.77
C ILE A 267 27.45 0.77 -37.33
N SER A 268 28.49 0.51 -36.52
CA SER A 268 28.38 0.10 -35.11
C SER A 268 27.45 0.99 -34.28
N ARG A 269 27.51 2.32 -34.46
CA ARG A 269 26.65 3.29 -33.73
C ARG A 269 25.17 3.16 -34.11
N LEU A 270 24.86 2.95 -35.39
CA LEU A 270 23.49 2.78 -35.87
C LEU A 270 22.90 1.46 -35.37
N ILE A 271 23.70 0.38 -35.41
CA ILE A 271 23.29 -0.93 -34.88
C ILE A 271 23.02 -0.84 -33.38
N GLN A 272 23.88 -0.18 -32.61
CA GLN A 272 23.67 0.05 -31.17
C GLN A 272 22.38 0.82 -30.88
N LEU A 273 22.05 1.85 -31.67
CA LEU A 273 20.83 2.63 -31.50
C LEU A 273 19.57 1.82 -31.77
N LEU A 274 19.53 1.10 -32.91
CA LEU A 274 18.40 0.25 -33.28
C LEU A 274 18.21 -0.89 -32.28
N TRP A 275 19.32 -1.46 -31.81
CA TRP A 275 19.33 -2.53 -30.82
C TRP A 275 18.79 -2.07 -29.46
N ARG A 276 19.25 -0.92 -28.95
CA ARG A 276 18.73 -0.33 -27.71
C ARG A 276 17.22 -0.09 -27.77
N ARG A 277 16.71 0.49 -28.87
CA ARG A 277 15.27 0.70 -29.04
C ARG A 277 14.49 -0.62 -29.01
N ARG A 278 15.02 -1.66 -29.66
CA ARG A 278 14.38 -2.98 -29.69
C ARG A 278 14.39 -3.66 -28.33
N LEU A 279 15.52 -3.63 -27.62
CA LEU A 279 15.63 -4.18 -26.27
C LEU A 279 14.70 -3.49 -25.29
N LYS A 280 14.59 -2.16 -25.35
CA LYS A 280 13.62 -1.41 -24.55
C LYS A 280 12.17 -1.85 -24.80
N GLY A 281 11.84 -2.26 -26.03
CA GLY A 281 10.55 -2.87 -26.35
C GLY A 281 10.35 -4.22 -25.66
N VAL A 282 11.35 -5.10 -25.76
CA VAL A 282 11.31 -6.45 -25.15
C VAL A 282 11.28 -6.39 -23.63
N SER A 283 12.11 -5.54 -23.01
CA SER A 283 12.18 -5.34 -21.56
C SER A 283 10.82 -4.94 -20.98
N ARG A 284 10.13 -3.98 -21.61
CA ARG A 284 8.78 -3.57 -21.21
C ARG A 284 7.76 -4.70 -21.25
N HIS A 285 7.78 -5.53 -22.29
CA HIS A 285 6.84 -6.67 -22.36
C HIS A 285 7.13 -7.71 -21.28
N ILE A 286 8.41 -7.95 -20.96
CA ILE A 286 8.79 -8.86 -19.89
C ILE A 286 8.37 -8.29 -18.53
N ALA A 287 8.56 -6.98 -18.32
CA ALA A 287 8.10 -6.26 -17.13
C ALA A 287 6.58 -6.35 -16.97
N ASP A 288 5.81 -6.11 -18.03
CA ASP A 288 4.35 -6.23 -18.02
C ASP A 288 3.86 -7.64 -17.67
N ASP A 289 4.48 -8.68 -18.22
CA ASP A 289 4.12 -10.07 -17.90
C ASP A 289 4.50 -10.42 -16.47
N TRP A 290 5.66 -9.97 -16.00
CA TRP A 290 6.10 -10.18 -14.63
C TRP A 290 5.16 -9.50 -13.62
N ARG A 291 4.70 -8.28 -13.90
CA ARG A 291 3.71 -7.59 -13.06
C ARG A 291 2.45 -8.43 -12.89
N LYS A 292 1.97 -9.04 -13.97
CA LYS A 292 0.76 -9.90 -13.95
C LYS A 292 0.98 -11.20 -13.19
N ILE A 293 2.12 -11.87 -13.41
CA ILE A 293 2.42 -13.14 -12.75
C ILE A 293 2.65 -12.93 -11.25
N SER A 294 3.43 -11.92 -10.87
CA SER A 294 3.67 -11.57 -9.46
C SER A 294 2.39 -11.23 -8.73
N THR A 295 1.52 -10.41 -9.33
CA THR A 295 0.21 -10.11 -8.76
C THR A 295 -0.63 -11.37 -8.55
N ARG A 296 -0.74 -12.21 -9.58
CA ARG A 296 -1.64 -13.37 -9.55
C ARG A 296 -1.20 -14.47 -8.59
N TRP A 297 0.11 -14.65 -8.43
CA TRP A 297 0.66 -15.85 -7.76
C TRP A 297 1.51 -15.57 -6.53
N ILE A 298 2.00 -14.33 -6.35
CA ILE A 298 2.99 -14.02 -5.31
C ILE A 298 2.45 -13.06 -4.27
N MET A 299 1.81 -11.96 -4.69
CA MET A 299 1.53 -10.87 -3.77
C MET A 299 0.45 -11.24 -2.75
N THR A 300 0.75 -10.92 -1.49
CA THR A 300 -0.12 -11.18 -0.35
C THR A 300 -0.17 -9.98 0.57
N ILE A 301 -1.26 -9.85 1.31
CA ILE A 301 -1.38 -8.98 2.49
C ILE A 301 -1.64 -9.83 3.72
N ALA A 302 -0.87 -9.62 4.78
CA ALA A 302 -1.06 -10.30 6.05
C ALA A 302 -1.96 -9.48 6.97
N LEU A 303 -3.11 -10.05 7.31
CA LEU A 303 -4.04 -9.58 8.33
C LEU A 303 -3.79 -10.36 9.63
N PRO A 304 -4.33 -9.94 10.79
CA PRO A 304 -4.03 -10.60 12.07
C PRO A 304 -4.43 -12.08 12.09
N THR A 305 -5.52 -12.44 11.40
CA THR A 305 -6.11 -13.79 11.43
C THR A 305 -5.99 -14.54 10.11
N GLU A 306 -5.56 -13.88 9.03
CA GLU A 306 -5.50 -14.48 7.70
C GLU A 306 -4.42 -13.84 6.82
N THR A 307 -4.03 -14.54 5.76
CA THR A 307 -3.18 -13.98 4.70
C THR A 307 -3.91 -14.07 3.39
N LEU A 308 -4.19 -12.90 2.80
CA LEU A 308 -4.94 -12.81 1.56
C LEU A 308 -3.99 -12.75 0.36
N ARG A 309 -4.33 -13.48 -0.70
CA ARG A 309 -3.61 -13.42 -1.98
C ARG A 309 -4.29 -12.40 -2.88
N LEU A 310 -3.55 -11.40 -3.34
CA LEU A 310 -4.11 -10.30 -4.13
C LEU A 310 -4.61 -10.75 -5.52
N GLY A 311 -4.05 -11.85 -6.01
CA GLY A 311 -4.44 -12.51 -7.27
C GLY A 311 -5.67 -13.41 -7.20
N MET A 312 -6.30 -13.53 -6.03
CA MET A 312 -7.53 -14.30 -5.79
C MET A 312 -8.61 -13.34 -5.34
N ASP A 313 -9.88 -13.70 -5.54
CA ASP A 313 -10.98 -12.89 -5.03
C ASP A 313 -10.90 -12.77 -3.50
N VAL A 314 -11.29 -11.62 -2.96
CA VAL A 314 -11.43 -11.39 -1.52
C VAL A 314 -12.40 -12.46 -0.98
N PRO A 315 -11.96 -13.31 -0.03
CA PRO A 315 -12.81 -14.37 0.47
C PRO A 315 -13.95 -13.80 1.31
N PRO A 316 -15.09 -14.51 1.38
CA PRO A 316 -16.17 -14.12 2.27
C PRO A 316 -15.70 -14.07 3.73
N LEU A 317 -16.47 -13.39 4.56
CA LEU A 317 -16.31 -13.39 6.01
C LEU A 317 -16.45 -14.81 6.59
N PRO A 318 -15.98 -15.07 7.81
CA PRO A 318 -16.12 -16.39 8.47
C PRO A 318 -17.57 -16.90 8.55
N ASN A 319 -18.54 -15.99 8.58
CA ASN A 319 -19.98 -16.30 8.55
C ASN A 319 -20.55 -16.60 7.15
N GLY A 320 -19.70 -16.64 6.12
CA GLY A 320 -20.07 -16.92 4.73
C GLY A 320 -20.62 -15.73 3.94
N ARG A 321 -20.82 -14.57 4.56
CA ARG A 321 -21.31 -13.37 3.88
C ARG A 321 -20.17 -12.64 3.15
N PRO A 322 -20.45 -11.97 2.01
CA PRO A 322 -19.42 -11.17 1.33
C PRO A 322 -19.07 -9.90 2.12
N PHE A 323 -20.08 -9.25 2.71
CA PHE A 323 -19.94 -7.99 3.43
C PHE A 323 -20.71 -8.02 4.77
N PRO A 324 -20.33 -7.15 5.74
CA PRO A 324 -21.08 -6.99 6.99
C PRO A 324 -22.52 -6.51 6.78
N SER A 325 -23.38 -6.64 7.80
CA SER A 325 -24.81 -6.28 7.70
C SER A 325 -25.03 -4.83 7.29
N ASP A 326 -24.30 -3.93 7.93
CA ASP A 326 -24.45 -2.49 7.72
C ASP A 326 -23.91 -2.04 6.36
N LEU A 327 -23.16 -2.91 5.67
CA LEU A 327 -22.55 -2.64 4.37
C LEU A 327 -23.02 -3.61 3.30
N THR A 328 -24.11 -4.36 3.51
CA THR A 328 -24.62 -5.27 2.49
C THR A 328 -25.34 -4.52 1.37
N THR A 329 -26.17 -3.54 1.74
CA THR A 329 -26.85 -2.63 0.82
C THR A 329 -26.44 -1.21 1.14
N LEU A 330 -26.14 -0.39 0.12
CA LEU A 330 -25.63 0.97 0.32
C LEU A 330 -26.70 2.00 0.01
N GLN A 331 -26.78 3.06 0.82
CA GLN A 331 -27.75 4.15 0.66
C GLN A 331 -27.10 5.50 0.40
N LEU A 332 -25.86 5.69 0.85
CA LEU A 332 -25.07 6.90 0.71
C LEU A 332 -24.63 7.09 -0.74
N SER A 333 -25.11 8.18 -1.34
CA SER A 333 -24.89 8.47 -2.76
C SER A 333 -23.42 8.71 -3.08
N GLU A 334 -22.70 9.36 -2.16
CA GLU A 334 -21.29 9.68 -2.23
C GLU A 334 -20.45 8.40 -2.23
N LEU A 335 -20.77 7.45 -1.36
CA LEU A 335 -20.11 6.15 -1.32
C LEU A 335 -20.33 5.38 -2.64
N THR A 336 -21.57 5.38 -3.14
CA THR A 336 -21.90 4.71 -4.41
C THR A 336 -21.15 5.32 -5.59
N ALA A 337 -20.98 6.65 -5.61
CA ALA A 337 -20.20 7.35 -6.62
C ALA A 337 -18.71 7.00 -6.56
N VAL A 338 -18.13 6.91 -5.36
CA VAL A 338 -16.75 6.45 -5.17
C VAL A 338 -16.59 5.02 -5.67
N LEU A 339 -17.46 4.10 -5.25
CA LEU A 339 -17.41 2.70 -5.68
C LEU A 339 -17.52 2.54 -7.19
N THR A 340 -18.40 3.29 -7.86
CA THR A 340 -18.50 3.29 -9.33
C THR A 340 -17.18 3.65 -10.01
N THR A 341 -16.31 4.41 -9.34
CA THR A 341 -15.00 4.82 -9.85
C THR A 341 -13.92 3.77 -9.58
N VAL A 342 -13.94 3.15 -8.40
CA VAL A 342 -12.81 2.34 -7.89
C VAL A 342 -13.06 0.83 -7.94
N ASP A 343 -14.31 0.40 -8.07
CA ASP A 343 -14.73 -0.99 -7.99
C ASP A 343 -15.54 -1.38 -9.24
N ARG A 344 -15.13 -2.45 -9.92
CA ARG A 344 -15.78 -2.96 -11.14
C ARG A 344 -16.93 -3.90 -10.82
N SER A 345 -16.99 -4.40 -9.58
CA SER A 345 -17.99 -5.36 -9.09
C SER A 345 -18.53 -4.92 -7.73
N PRO A 346 -19.07 -3.68 -7.60
CA PRO A 346 -19.34 -3.06 -6.31
C PRO A 346 -20.25 -3.87 -5.38
N ASP A 347 -21.16 -4.69 -5.91
CA ASP A 347 -22.10 -5.48 -5.10
C ASP A 347 -21.63 -6.92 -4.80
N THR A 348 -20.40 -7.27 -5.18
CA THR A 348 -19.89 -8.63 -5.00
C THR A 348 -18.36 -8.70 -5.03
N PRO A 349 -17.72 -9.41 -4.07
CA PRO A 349 -16.27 -9.63 -4.12
C PRO A 349 -15.85 -10.63 -5.21
N HIS A 350 -16.79 -11.24 -5.94
CA HIS A 350 -16.47 -12.05 -7.13
C HIS A 350 -15.87 -11.16 -8.23
N SER A 351 -14.76 -11.60 -8.81
CA SER A 351 -13.94 -10.81 -9.75
C SER A 351 -13.18 -9.64 -9.13
N SER A 352 -13.03 -9.65 -7.80
CA SER A 352 -12.17 -8.70 -7.08
C SER A 352 -10.68 -8.94 -7.33
N ALA A 353 -10.30 -10.16 -7.71
CA ALA A 353 -8.91 -10.58 -7.97
C ALA A 353 -8.16 -9.60 -8.89
N ALA A 354 -7.04 -9.07 -8.38
CA ALA A 354 -6.16 -8.24 -9.19
C ALA A 354 -5.42 -9.11 -10.23
N ARG A 355 -5.38 -8.62 -11.46
CA ARG A 355 -4.62 -9.23 -12.58
C ARG A 355 -3.25 -8.58 -12.74
N ASP A 356 -3.14 -7.30 -12.43
CA ASP A 356 -1.94 -6.47 -12.53
C ASP A 356 -1.99 -5.37 -11.45
N TRP A 357 -1.28 -5.59 -10.34
CA TRP A 357 -1.21 -4.65 -9.22
C TRP A 357 -0.57 -3.32 -9.60
N GLY A 358 0.21 -3.26 -10.70
CA GLY A 358 0.73 -2.01 -11.24
C GLY A 358 -0.33 -1.16 -11.92
N ASN A 359 -1.50 -1.72 -12.27
CA ASN A 359 -2.64 -0.98 -12.77
C ASN A 359 -3.49 -0.45 -11.59
N LEU A 360 -3.64 0.88 -11.50
CA LEU A 360 -4.37 1.52 -10.41
C LEU A 360 -5.83 1.05 -10.29
N ALA A 361 -6.57 0.97 -11.40
CA ALA A 361 -7.97 0.57 -11.38
C ALA A 361 -8.13 -0.90 -10.94
N ASP A 362 -7.22 -1.76 -11.36
CA ASP A 362 -7.24 -3.17 -10.97
C ASP A 362 -6.89 -3.38 -9.50
N ARG A 363 -5.93 -2.60 -9.00
CA ARG A 363 -5.54 -2.58 -7.58
C ARG A 363 -6.66 -2.03 -6.70
N MET A 364 -7.26 -0.90 -7.09
CA MET A 364 -8.35 -0.28 -6.35
C MET A 364 -9.59 -1.17 -6.26
N ASN A 365 -9.89 -1.93 -7.32
CA ASN A 365 -10.97 -2.91 -7.32
C ASN A 365 -10.83 -3.93 -6.18
N TYR A 366 -9.62 -4.48 -6.00
CA TYR A 366 -9.36 -5.39 -4.88
C TYR A 366 -9.43 -4.70 -3.51
N ILE A 367 -8.86 -3.49 -3.40
CA ILE A 367 -8.80 -2.73 -2.15
C ILE A 367 -10.20 -2.31 -1.69
N ALA A 368 -11.10 -1.97 -2.62
CA ALA A 368 -12.45 -1.56 -2.30
C ALA A 368 -13.25 -2.70 -1.64
N ASP A 369 -13.20 -3.90 -2.22
CA ASP A 369 -13.80 -5.10 -1.66
C ASP A 369 -13.15 -5.52 -0.33
N LEU A 370 -11.83 -5.39 -0.21
CA LEU A 370 -11.12 -5.67 1.05
C LEU A 370 -11.59 -4.72 2.16
N PHE A 371 -11.66 -3.42 1.88
CA PHE A 371 -12.08 -2.42 2.87
C PHE A 371 -13.53 -2.66 3.28
N ARG A 372 -14.45 -2.86 2.32
CA ARG A 372 -15.86 -3.11 2.60
C ARG A 372 -16.08 -4.40 3.37
N SER A 373 -15.41 -5.49 2.97
CA SER A 373 -15.60 -6.80 3.61
C SER A 373 -15.05 -6.82 5.04
N ARG A 374 -13.90 -6.19 5.30
CA ARG A 374 -13.20 -6.27 6.60
C ARG A 374 -13.42 -5.06 7.52
N GLN A 375 -14.27 -4.10 7.15
CA GLN A 375 -14.50 -2.90 7.95
C GLN A 375 -14.95 -3.19 9.40
N GLN A 376 -15.77 -4.23 9.61
CA GLN A 376 -16.29 -4.59 10.94
C GLN A 376 -15.53 -5.76 11.59
N GLU A 377 -14.30 -6.05 11.12
CA GLU A 377 -13.48 -7.11 11.69
C GLU A 377 -12.68 -6.62 12.89
N ALA A 378 -13.19 -6.93 14.09
CA ALA A 378 -12.57 -6.54 15.36
C ALA A 378 -11.12 -7.01 15.52
N SER A 379 -10.72 -8.09 14.81
CA SER A 379 -9.33 -8.57 14.82
C SER A 379 -8.33 -7.53 14.31
N LEU A 380 -8.75 -6.57 13.47
CA LEU A 380 -7.88 -5.53 12.94
C LEU A 380 -7.41 -4.52 14.01
N TYR A 381 -8.04 -4.48 15.18
CA TYR A 381 -7.59 -3.72 16.35
C TYR A 381 -6.48 -4.41 17.14
N GLN A 382 -6.08 -5.64 16.79
CA GLN A 382 -4.97 -6.30 17.47
C GLN A 382 -3.67 -5.50 17.33
N GLN A 383 -2.89 -5.44 18.42
CA GLN A 383 -1.59 -4.78 18.39
C GLN A 383 -0.63 -5.55 17.47
N PRO A 384 0.07 -4.87 16.54
CA PRO A 384 0.94 -5.55 15.58
C PRO A 384 2.17 -6.17 16.25
N PHE A 385 2.60 -5.64 17.39
CA PHE A 385 3.76 -6.13 18.15
C PHE A 385 3.36 -6.45 19.59
N SER A 386 4.13 -7.29 20.28
CA SER A 386 3.96 -7.48 21.73
C SER A 386 4.39 -6.24 22.51
N ASP A 387 3.94 -6.09 23.76
CA ASP A 387 4.29 -4.93 24.59
C ASP A 387 5.80 -4.73 24.77
N ALA A 388 6.53 -5.84 24.94
CA ALA A 388 7.98 -5.82 25.05
C ALA A 388 8.62 -5.29 23.76
N GLN A 389 8.13 -5.73 22.60
CA GLN A 389 8.59 -5.23 21.31
C GLN A 389 8.24 -3.75 21.11
N VAL A 390 7.04 -3.31 21.50
CA VAL A 390 6.65 -1.89 21.43
C VAL A 390 7.57 -1.03 22.31
N ALA A 391 7.91 -1.50 23.51
CA ALA A 391 8.86 -0.80 24.37
C ALA A 391 10.25 -0.67 23.71
N GLU A 392 10.73 -1.69 22.99
CA GLU A 392 12.00 -1.59 22.24
C GLU A 392 11.91 -0.62 21.05
N ILE A 393 10.83 -0.72 20.26
CA ILE A 393 10.57 0.11 19.08
C ILE A 393 10.56 1.60 19.47
N ARG A 394 9.95 1.94 20.61
CA ARG A 394 9.89 3.30 21.17
C ARG A 394 11.26 3.85 21.58
N HIS A 395 12.18 2.98 21.99
CA HIS A 395 13.58 3.36 22.23
C HIS A 395 14.44 3.33 20.95
N GLY A 396 13.81 3.17 19.78
CA GLY A 396 14.50 3.14 18.50
C GLY A 396 15.28 1.85 18.22
N ARG A 397 15.01 0.77 18.97
CA ARG A 397 15.62 -0.54 18.73
C ARG A 397 14.75 -1.37 17.78
N VAL A 398 15.39 -2.31 17.09
CA VAL A 398 14.71 -3.35 16.31
C VAL A 398 14.65 -4.61 17.20
N PRO A 399 13.47 -4.99 17.71
CA PRO A 399 13.35 -6.17 18.56
C PRO A 399 13.57 -7.48 17.78
N PRO A 400 13.77 -8.61 18.47
CA PRO A 400 13.84 -9.91 17.80
C PRO A 400 12.50 -10.32 17.18
N ALA A 401 12.59 -11.14 16.13
CA ALA A 401 11.44 -11.75 15.45
C ALA A 401 10.62 -12.64 16.40
N PRO A 402 9.31 -12.87 16.13
CA PRO A 402 8.56 -12.45 14.93
C PRO A 402 8.14 -10.98 14.95
N LEU A 403 8.27 -10.29 13.80
CA LEU A 403 7.92 -8.87 13.60
C LEU A 403 6.89 -8.65 12.48
#